data_AF-A0A9Q0FU64-F1
#
_entry.id   AF-A0A9Q0FU64-F1
#
_cell.length_a   1.000
_cell.length_b   1.000
_cell.length_c   1.000
_cell.angle_alpha   90.00
_cell.angle_beta   90.00
_cell.angle_gamma   90.00
#
_symmetry.space_group_name_H-M   'P 1'
#
loop_
_entity.id
_entity.type
_entity.pdbx_description
1 polymer ?
#
loop_
_entity_poly.entity_id
_entity_poly.type
_entity_poly.pdbx_seq_one_letter_code
_entity_poly.pdbx_strand_id
1 'polypeptide(L)'
;MVTVKEAITTLTSFFKEVMQRLDDQPPSSVMFLCFGSMGSFEAEQVKEIAYSLEHSGNRFLWSLRKSPPPPEEEHKMGSPTEYTDHHEVLPDGFMDRTDDVGLVIGWAHQVEVGTIY
;
A
#
# COMPACT_ATOMS: atom_id res chain seq x y z
N MET A 1 13.01 -3.53 22.99
CA MET A 1 13.66 -2.41 22.26
C MET A 1 14.28 -3.02 21.03
N VAL A 2 13.73 -2.75 19.84
CA VAL A 2 14.42 -3.04 18.57
C VAL A 2 15.52 -1.98 18.42
N THR A 3 16.74 -2.39 18.13
CA THR A 3 17.85 -1.47 17.94
C THR A 3 17.72 -0.74 16.61
N VAL A 4 18.25 0.47 16.51
CA VAL A 4 18.21 1.27 15.26
C VAL A 4 18.78 0.49 14.07
N LYS A 5 19.79 -0.35 14.28
CA LYS A 5 20.37 -1.20 13.23
C LYS A 5 19.39 -2.26 12.73
N GLU A 6 18.68 -2.94 13.64
CA GLU A 6 17.69 -3.96 13.28
C GLU A 6 16.52 -3.34 12.49
N ALA A 7 16.09 -2.13 12.87
CA ALA A 7 15.06 -1.39 12.14
C ALA A 7 15.50 -1.04 10.70
N ILE A 8 16.73 -0.54 10.53
CA ILE A 8 17.29 -0.22 9.20
C ILE A 8 17.41 -1.49 8.34
N THR A 9 17.93 -2.59 8.89
CA THR A 9 18.05 -3.84 8.15
C THR A 9 16.69 -4.37 7.70
N THR A 10 15.67 -4.28 8.55
CA THR A 10 14.30 -4.71 8.23
C THR A 10 13.72 -3.87 7.08
N LEU A 11 13.86 -2.54 7.16
CA LEU A 11 13.43 -1.63 6.09
C LEU A 11 14.13 -1.94 4.76
N THR A 12 15.46 -2.06 4.78
CA THR A 12 16.23 -2.40 3.56
C THR A 12 15.81 -3.75 2.98
N SER A 13 15.54 -4.75 3.82
CA SER A 13 15.07 -6.06 3.37
C SER A 13 13.70 -5.98 2.71
N PHE A 14 12.75 -5.25 3.32
CA PHE A 14 11.43 -5.05 2.78
C PHE A 14 11.47 -4.32 1.43
N PHE A 15 12.19 -3.21 1.34
CA PHE A 15 12.37 -2.49 0.07
C PHE A 15 13.00 -3.38 -1.00
N LYS A 16 13.98 -4.20 -0.63
CA LYS A 16 14.60 -5.14 -1.55
C LYS A 16 13.61 -6.19 -2.07
N GLU A 17 12.74 -6.71 -1.21
CA GLU A 17 11.70 -7.67 -1.59
C GLU A 17 10.66 -7.03 -2.54
N VAL A 18 10.21 -5.81 -2.23
CA VAL A 18 9.33 -5.02 -3.10
C VAL A 18 10.00 -4.81 -4.46
N MET A 19 11.26 -4.37 -4.49
CA MET A 19 12.00 -4.14 -5.73
C MET A 19 12.21 -5.43 -6.51
N GLN A 20 12.51 -6.57 -5.88
CA GLN A 20 12.61 -7.86 -6.57
C GLN A 20 11.30 -8.27 -7.23
N ARG A 21 10.17 -8.12 -6.53
CA ARG A 21 8.84 -8.37 -7.09
C ARG A 21 8.56 -7.50 -8.32
N LEU A 22 9.07 -6.25 -8.34
CA LEU A 22 8.94 -5.31 -9.46
C LEU A 22 9.95 -5.56 -10.59
N ASP A 23 11.19 -5.96 -10.29
CA ASP A 23 12.28 -6.20 -11.25
C ASP A 23 11.99 -7.40 -12.16
N ASP A 24 11.26 -8.40 -11.66
CA ASP A 24 10.84 -9.58 -12.43
C ASP A 24 9.71 -9.28 -13.44
N GLN A 25 9.26 -8.03 -13.52
CA GLN A 25 8.15 -7.60 -14.36
C GLN A 25 8.66 -6.91 -15.65
N PRO A 26 7.96 -7.06 -16.80
CA PRO A 26 8.29 -6.29 -17.98
C PRO A 26 8.31 -4.78 -17.70
N PRO A 27 9.15 -3.99 -18.38
CA PRO A 27 9.14 -2.54 -18.24
C PRO A 27 7.74 -1.95 -18.44
N SER A 28 7.36 -0.98 -17.60
CA SER A 28 6.07 -0.27 -17.68
C SER A 28 4.82 -1.16 -17.55
N SER A 29 4.93 -2.32 -16.88
CA SER A 29 3.82 -3.27 -16.73
C SER A 29 3.12 -3.27 -15.37
N VAL A 30 3.65 -2.52 -14.39
CA VAL A 30 3.10 -2.44 -13.03
C VAL A 30 2.42 -1.09 -12.79
N MET A 31 1.16 -1.11 -12.37
CA MET A 31 0.44 0.08 -11.95
C MET A 31 0.77 0.42 -10.50
N PHE A 32 1.31 1.60 -10.24
CA PHE A 32 1.47 2.11 -8.88
C PHE A 32 0.24 2.91 -8.46
N LEU A 33 -0.46 2.44 -7.44
CA LEU A 33 -1.63 3.10 -6.87
C LEU A 33 -1.26 3.74 -5.53
N CYS A 34 -1.23 5.07 -5.50
CA CYS A 34 -0.94 5.86 -4.30
C CYS A 34 -1.73 7.17 -4.36
N PHE A 35 -2.34 7.55 -3.23
CA PHE A 35 -3.21 8.71 -3.13
C PHE A 35 -2.57 9.88 -2.35
N GLY A 36 -1.25 9.84 -2.17
CA GLY A 36 -0.49 10.82 -1.41
C GLY A 36 -0.64 10.66 0.11
N SER A 37 -0.02 11.57 0.86
CA SER A 37 0.07 11.48 2.34
C SER A 37 -1.28 11.57 3.06
N MET A 38 -2.22 12.32 2.48
CA MET A 38 -3.58 12.53 3.02
C MET A 38 -4.65 11.73 2.29
N GLY A 39 -4.27 10.92 1.29
CA GLY A 39 -5.20 10.10 0.54
C GLY A 39 -5.54 8.82 1.28
N SER A 40 -6.80 8.69 1.67
CA SER A 40 -7.38 7.48 2.24
C SER A 40 -8.86 7.41 1.87
N PHE A 41 -9.43 6.21 1.92
CA PHE A 41 -10.82 5.98 1.56
C PHE A 41 -11.55 5.20 2.64
N GLU A 42 -12.87 5.35 2.64
CA GLU A 42 -13.74 4.54 3.48
C GLU A 42 -13.66 3.07 3.08
N ALA A 43 -13.91 2.18 4.05
CA ALA A 43 -13.73 0.74 3.87
C ALA A 43 -14.45 0.18 2.63
N GLU A 44 -15.64 0.68 2.32
CA GLU A 44 -16.41 0.25 1.15
C GLU A 44 -15.72 0.64 -0.16
N GLN A 45 -15.17 1.85 -0.24
CA GLN A 45 -14.42 2.29 -1.41
C GLN A 45 -13.12 1.50 -1.58
N VAL A 46 -12.44 1.16 -0.48
CA VAL A 46 -11.25 0.30 -0.50
C VAL A 46 -11.60 -1.07 -1.09
N LYS A 47 -12.74 -1.66 -0.71
CA LYS A 47 -13.20 -2.94 -1.28
C LYS A 47 -13.47 -2.84 -2.79
N GLU A 48 -14.13 -1.78 -3.24
CA GLU A 48 -14.38 -1.57 -4.67
C GLU A 48 -13.08 -1.40 -5.47
N ILE A 49 -12.09 -0.70 -4.90
CA ILE A 49 -10.75 -0.59 -5.50
C ILE A 49 -10.11 -1.98 -5.57
N ALA A 50 -10.15 -2.77 -4.48
CA ALA A 50 -9.61 -4.12 -4.45
C ALA A 50 -10.26 -5.02 -5.51
N TYR A 51 -11.59 -5.03 -5.62
CA TYR A 51 -12.28 -5.76 -6.68
C TYR A 51 -11.86 -5.28 -8.07
N SER A 52 -11.72 -3.98 -8.27
CA SER A 52 -11.29 -3.43 -9.56
C SER A 52 -9.88 -3.87 -9.94
N LEU A 53 -8.95 -3.87 -8.98
CA LEU A 53 -7.58 -4.35 -9.18
C LEU A 53 -7.58 -5.83 -9.56
N GLU A 54 -8.29 -6.67 -8.81
CA GLU A 54 -8.43 -8.10 -9.07
C GLU A 54 -9.00 -8.37 -10.46
N HIS A 55 -10.11 -7.73 -10.83
CA HIS A 55 -10.77 -7.93 -12.12
C HIS A 55 -9.96 -7.38 -13.30
N SER A 56 -9.14 -6.35 -13.07
CA SER A 56 -8.31 -5.77 -14.14
C SER A 56 -7.25 -6.76 -14.65
N GLY A 57 -6.84 -7.71 -13.82
CA GLY A 57 -5.73 -8.63 -14.12
C GLY A 57 -4.37 -7.95 -14.31
N ASN A 58 -4.30 -6.63 -14.09
CA ASN A 58 -3.06 -5.88 -14.21
C ASN A 58 -2.20 -6.09 -12.98
N ARG A 59 -0.88 -6.06 -13.17
CA ARG A 59 0.05 -6.07 -12.05
C ARG A 59 -0.01 -4.74 -11.32
N PHE A 60 0.03 -4.76 -10.00
CA PHE A 60 -0.10 -3.53 -9.21
C PHE A 60 0.77 -3.50 -7.96
N LEU A 61 1.15 -2.29 -7.57
CA LEU A 61 1.66 -1.97 -6.25
C LEU A 61 0.73 -0.92 -5.63
N TRP A 62 0.10 -1.24 -4.52
CA TRP A 62 -0.87 -0.34 -3.88
C TRP A 62 -0.39 0.09 -2.50
N SER A 63 -0.12 1.40 -2.35
CA SER A 63 0.04 2.03 -1.03
C SER A 63 -1.34 2.30 -0.43
N LEU A 64 -1.76 1.43 0.47
CA LEU A 64 -3.05 1.50 1.15
C LEU A 64 -2.89 2.17 2.51
N ARG A 65 -3.79 3.11 2.83
CA ARG A 65 -3.80 3.89 4.07
C ARG A 65 -5.17 3.82 4.73
N LYS A 66 -5.20 3.76 6.06
CA LYS A 66 -6.41 3.70 6.86
C LYS A 66 -6.99 5.10 7.04
N SER A 67 -8.26 5.27 6.63
CA SER A 67 -9.01 6.50 6.84
C SER A 67 -9.14 6.77 8.34
N PRO A 68 -8.92 8.02 8.80
CA PRO A 68 -9.17 8.36 10.19
C PRO A 68 -10.66 8.19 10.53
N PRO A 69 -11.01 7.92 11.80
CA PRO A 69 -12.41 7.93 12.22
C PRO A 69 -13.03 9.32 12.00
N PRO A 70 -14.37 9.41 11.90
CA PRO A 70 -15.06 10.68 11.82
C PRO A 70 -14.64 11.59 12.97
N PRO A 71 -14.38 12.87 12.71
CA PRO A 71 -13.85 13.75 13.73
C PRO A 71 -14.89 14.04 14.81
N GLU A 72 -14.45 14.06 16.07
CA GLU A 72 -15.28 14.43 17.22
C GLU A 72 -15.69 15.91 17.20
N GLU A 73 -14.91 16.76 16.52
CA GLU A 73 -15.16 18.19 16.33
C GLU A 73 -15.21 18.52 14.82
N GLU A 74 -16.20 19.30 14.40
CA GLU A 74 -16.54 19.58 12.98
C GLU A 74 -15.42 20.24 12.13
N HIS A 75 -14.25 20.51 12.71
CA HIS A 75 -13.12 21.18 12.04
C HIS A 75 -11.75 20.51 12.21
N LYS A 76 -11.68 19.33 12.82
CA LYS A 76 -10.44 18.53 12.80
C LYS A 76 -10.53 17.50 11.68
N MET A 77 -9.56 17.50 10.78
CA MET A 77 -9.35 16.36 9.88
C MET A 77 -8.26 15.48 10.51
N GLY A 78 -8.57 14.21 10.74
CA GLY A 78 -7.56 13.24 11.15
C GLY A 78 -6.56 13.00 10.01
N SER A 79 -5.35 12.58 10.34
CA SER A 79 -4.40 12.11 9.32
C SER A 79 -4.63 10.62 9.07
N PRO A 80 -4.49 10.13 7.82
CA PRO A 80 -4.51 8.72 7.54
C PRO A 80 -3.43 7.99 8.35
N THR A 81 -3.72 6.75 8.72
CA THR A 81 -2.82 5.88 9.49
C THR A 81 -2.51 4.59 8.72
N GLU A 82 -1.70 3.70 9.30
CA GLU A 82 -1.48 2.37 8.76
C GLU A 82 -2.56 1.40 9.26
N TYR A 83 -2.89 0.41 8.42
CA TYR A 83 -3.58 -0.77 8.91
C TYR A 83 -2.60 -1.63 9.73
N THR A 84 -3.08 -2.20 10.83
CA THR A 84 -2.30 -3.22 11.55
C THR A 84 -2.40 -4.56 10.84
N ASP A 85 -3.58 -4.83 10.26
CA ASP A 85 -3.83 -5.95 9.37
C ASP A 85 -4.67 -5.48 8.16
N HIS A 86 -4.20 -5.74 6.94
CA HIS A 86 -4.95 -5.39 5.71
C HIS A 86 -6.22 -6.24 5.53
N HIS A 87 -6.32 -7.41 6.18
CA HIS A 87 -7.54 -8.21 6.20
C HIS A 87 -8.71 -7.51 6.91
N GLU A 88 -8.45 -6.43 7.67
CA GLU A 88 -9.50 -5.60 8.26
C GLU A 88 -10.39 -4.91 7.21
N VAL A 89 -9.88 -4.68 5.99
CA VAL A 89 -10.54 -3.84 4.99
C VAL A 89 -10.63 -4.48 3.61
N LEU A 90 -9.68 -5.36 3.26
CA LEU A 90 -9.67 -6.02 1.95
C LEU A 90 -10.71 -7.15 1.89
N PRO A 91 -11.26 -7.46 0.70
CA PRO A 91 -12.13 -8.61 0.52
C PRO A 91 -11.45 -9.92 0.94
N ASP A 92 -12.24 -10.86 1.48
CA ASP A 92 -11.73 -12.15 1.91
C ASP A 92 -10.97 -12.87 0.79
N GLY A 93 -9.78 -13.36 1.10
CA GLY A 93 -8.89 -14.06 0.16
C GLY A 93 -8.30 -13.19 -0.95
N PHE A 94 -8.49 -11.86 -0.95
CA PHE A 94 -7.93 -10.97 -1.96
C PHE A 94 -6.40 -11.13 -2.06
N MET A 95 -5.71 -11.08 -0.92
CA MET A 95 -4.24 -11.20 -0.86
C MET A 95 -3.75 -12.51 -1.47
N ASP A 96 -4.44 -13.62 -1.22
CA ASP A 96 -4.08 -14.93 -1.78
C ASP A 96 -4.33 -14.98 -3.29
N ARG A 97 -5.45 -14.42 -3.76
CA ARG A 97 -5.81 -14.40 -5.19
C ARG A 97 -4.93 -13.48 -6.02
N THR A 98 -4.32 -12.46 -5.42
CA THR A 98 -3.46 -11.51 -6.12
C THR A 98 -1.98 -11.68 -5.81
N ASP A 99 -1.56 -12.70 -5.06
CA ASP A 99 -0.16 -12.84 -4.62
C ASP A 99 0.83 -12.92 -5.79
N ASP A 100 0.43 -13.41 -6.96
CA ASP A 100 1.29 -13.50 -8.15
C ASP A 100 1.39 -12.21 -8.97
N VAL A 101 0.40 -11.30 -8.83
CA VAL A 101 0.27 -10.09 -9.66
C VAL A 101 0.34 -8.78 -8.88
N GLY A 102 0.14 -8.80 -7.57
CA GLY A 102 -0.14 -7.61 -6.78
C GLY A 102 0.57 -7.60 -5.44
N LEU A 103 0.98 -6.41 -5.01
CA LEU A 103 1.50 -6.17 -3.67
C LEU A 103 0.75 -5.00 -3.02
N VAL A 104 0.25 -5.21 -1.80
CA VAL A 104 -0.33 -4.16 -0.96
C VAL A 104 0.67 -3.81 0.13
N ILE A 105 1.06 -2.55 0.17
CA ILE A 105 1.99 -2.01 1.16
C ILE A 105 1.30 -0.91 1.96
N GLY A 106 1.83 -0.62 3.15
CA GLY A 106 1.46 0.58 3.90
C GLY A 106 1.91 1.86 3.20
N TRP A 107 2.19 2.91 3.95
CA TRP A 107 2.69 4.15 3.39
C TRP A 107 4.01 3.96 2.66
N ALA A 108 3.99 4.26 1.36
CA ALA A 108 5.19 4.46 0.58
C ALA A 108 5.70 5.88 0.86
N HIS A 109 6.88 6.01 1.47
CA HIS A 109 7.61 7.27 1.49
C HIS A 109 7.93 7.69 0.04
N GLN A 110 7.13 8.60 -0.53
CA GLN A 110 7.23 9.08 -1.91
C GLN A 110 8.59 9.72 -2.28
N VAL A 111 9.53 9.85 -1.34
CA VAL A 111 10.79 10.59 -1.54
C VAL A 111 11.81 9.81 -2.38
N GLU A 112 11.69 8.49 -2.56
CA GLU A 112 12.72 7.69 -3.23
C GLU A 112 12.39 7.20 -4.65
N VAL A 113 11.18 7.46 -5.16
CA VAL A 113 10.81 7.11 -6.56
C VAL A 113 11.20 8.22 -7.55
N GLY A 114 11.52 9.43 -7.06
CA GLY A 114 11.75 10.62 -7.90
C GLY A 114 13.20 10.90 -8.32
N THR A 115 14.18 10.05 -7.99
CA THR A 115 15.60 10.31 -8.31
C THR A 115 16.30 9.09 -8.92
N ILE A 116 15.69 8.53 -9.97
CA ILE A 116 16.42 7.68 -10.91
C ILE A 116 16.15 8.25 -12.32
N TYR A 117 16.92 9.28 -12.67
CA TYR A 117 17.18 9.70 -14.05
C TYR A 117 18.66 9.46 -14.34
#